data_AF-A6Q255-F1
#
_entry.id   AF-A6Q255-F1
#
_cell.length_a   1.000
_cell.length_b   1.000
_cell.length_c   1.000
_cell.angle_alpha   90.00
_cell.angle_beta   90.00
_cell.angle_gamma   90.00
#
_symmetry.space_group_name_H-M   'P 1'
#
loop_
_entity.id
_entity.type
_entity.pdbx_description
1 polymer ?
#
loop_
_entity_poly.entity_id
_entity_poly.type
_entity_poly.pdbx_seq_one_letter_code
_entity_poly.pdbx_strand_id
1 'polypeptide(L)'
;MVVRMTSRKKWKHPTNTLTYNSWRAMRRRCLYDPPKAYKEKRIKICERWLNSYDAFVEDMGERPQGTTLDRIDPNGDYEPANCRWVDWRTQENNKEDLTKIEYNGEIHTIGEWAYILGLNKRQLQRAYKRHAEYGCKTFDEIFFDGHLVTKRVSERQNKCKVCGTSKSCKWRKNGTLCNTCYHREYRALIKRRR
;
A
#
# COMPACT_ATOMS: atom_id res chain seq x y z
N MET A 1 9.50 30.07 45.09
CA MET A 1 9.51 29.85 43.62
C MET A 1 10.25 28.54 43.35
N VAL A 2 9.55 27.47 42.96
CA VAL A 2 10.19 26.17 42.69
C VAL A 2 10.49 26.10 41.21
N VAL A 3 11.76 26.30 40.84
CA VAL A 3 12.23 26.11 39.46
C VAL A 3 12.20 24.61 39.16
N ARG A 4 11.19 24.17 38.39
CA ARG A 4 11.15 22.81 37.85
C ARG A 4 12.35 22.61 36.93
N MET A 5 13.35 21.85 37.38
CA MET A 5 14.42 21.37 36.51
C MET A 5 13.80 20.41 35.48
N THR A 6 13.59 20.89 34.25
CA THR A 6 13.20 20.03 33.13
C THR A 6 14.37 19.09 32.85
N SER A 7 14.13 17.78 32.97
CA SER A 7 15.03 16.73 32.50
C SER A 7 15.62 17.12 31.14
N ARG A 8 16.96 17.20 31.06
CA ARG A 8 17.65 17.53 29.81
C ARG A 8 17.28 16.47 28.77
N LYS A 9 16.49 16.84 27.76
CA LYS A 9 16.18 15.95 26.64
C LYS A 9 17.49 15.56 25.95
N LYS A 10 17.76 14.27 25.86
CA LYS A 10 18.95 13.71 25.19
C LYS A 10 19.00 14.06 23.69
N TRP A 11 17.83 14.21 23.07
CA TRP A 11 17.67 14.49 21.64
C TRP A 11 16.89 15.79 21.45
N LYS A 12 17.19 16.52 20.37
CA LYS A 12 16.44 17.70 19.95
C LYS A 12 15.04 17.29 19.46
N HIS A 13 14.95 16.19 18.72
CA HIS A 13 13.70 15.66 18.18
C HIS A 13 12.90 14.80 19.18
N PRO A 14 11.56 14.77 19.08
CA PRO A 14 10.71 14.01 19.99
C PRO A 14 10.88 12.48 19.81
N THR A 15 10.92 11.76 20.93
CA THR A 15 11.12 10.31 20.97
C THR A 15 9.82 9.49 20.97
N ASN A 16 8.66 10.11 21.25
CA ASN A 16 7.37 9.41 21.18
C ASN A 16 6.79 9.47 19.76
N THR A 17 7.59 9.09 18.75
CA THR A 17 7.24 9.22 17.33
C THR A 17 7.50 7.94 16.55
N LEU A 18 6.82 7.79 15.41
CA LEU A 18 7.05 6.69 14.48
C LEU A 18 8.48 6.70 13.92
N THR A 19 9.05 7.89 13.73
CA THR A 19 10.44 8.11 13.30
C THR A 19 11.44 7.53 14.30
N TYR A 20 11.27 7.86 15.59
CA TYR A 20 12.11 7.32 16.66
C TYR A 20 11.99 5.79 16.77
N ASN A 21 10.78 5.27 16.61
CA ASN A 21 10.54 3.83 16.60
C ASN A 21 11.29 3.13 15.45
N SER A 22 11.32 3.73 14.26
CA SER A 22 12.08 3.21 13.11
C SER A 22 13.59 3.21 13.36
N TRP A 23 14.15 4.31 13.89
CA TRP A 23 15.57 4.40 14.25
C TRP A 23 15.95 3.37 15.31
N ARG A 24 15.12 3.20 16.35
CA ARG A 24 15.32 2.15 17.36
C ARG A 24 15.24 0.74 16.78
N ALA A 25 14.29 0.49 15.89
CA ALA A 25 14.13 -0.82 15.25
C ALA A 25 15.34 -1.17 14.39
N MET A 26 15.86 -0.21 13.61
CA MET A 26 17.12 -0.36 12.87
C MET A 26 18.27 -0.75 13.81
N ARG A 27 18.50 0.00 14.89
CA ARG A 27 19.56 -0.29 15.87
C ARG A 27 19.41 -1.68 16.49
N ARG A 28 18.18 -2.10 16.80
CA ARG A 28 17.90 -3.46 17.30
C ARG A 28 18.35 -4.55 16.32
N ARG A 29 18.02 -4.39 15.04
CA ARG A 29 18.34 -5.35 13.98
C ARG A 29 19.83 -5.44 13.64
N CYS A 30 20.63 -4.44 13.95
CA CYS A 30 22.07 -4.47 13.66
C CYS A 30 22.94 -4.77 14.91
N LEU A 31 22.56 -4.25 16.08
CA LEU A 31 23.47 -4.23 17.24
C LEU A 31 23.13 -5.23 18.34
N TYR A 32 21.86 -5.58 18.50
CA TYR A 32 21.40 -6.32 19.69
C TYR A 32 20.94 -7.73 19.35
N ASP A 33 20.02 -7.86 18.41
CA ASP A 33 19.50 -9.15 17.96
C ASP A 33 19.47 -9.20 16.43
N PRO A 34 20.65 -9.27 15.78
CA PRO A 34 20.71 -9.30 14.34
C PRO A 34 20.24 -10.65 13.80
N PRO A 35 19.27 -10.67 12.86
CA PRO A 35 18.89 -11.88 12.15
C PRO A 35 20.10 -12.53 11.47
N LYS A 36 20.05 -13.84 11.23
CA LYS A 36 21.15 -14.59 10.58
C LYS A 36 21.65 -13.92 9.28
N ALA A 37 20.72 -13.51 8.41
CA ALA A 37 21.03 -12.82 7.16
C ALA A 37 21.79 -11.49 7.37
N TYR A 38 21.58 -10.80 8.50
CA TYR A 38 22.29 -9.54 8.81
C TYR A 38 23.71 -9.82 9.32
N LYS A 39 23.89 -10.89 10.10
CA LYS A 39 25.21 -11.33 10.57
C LYS A 39 26.10 -11.76 9.40
N GLU A 40 25.55 -12.57 8.49
CA GLU A 40 26.28 -13.08 7.32
C GLU A 40 26.69 -11.95 6.36
N LYS A 41 25.80 -10.99 6.13
CA LYS A 41 26.05 -9.82 5.27
C LYS A 41 26.84 -8.70 5.95
N ARG A 42 27.11 -8.81 7.26
CA ARG A 42 27.81 -7.80 8.07
C ARG A 42 27.22 -6.38 7.93
N ILE A 43 25.89 -6.27 7.87
CA ILE A 43 25.17 -5.00 7.66
C ILE A 43 25.40 -4.06 8.86
N LYS A 44 25.90 -2.85 8.57
CA LYS A 44 26.21 -1.80 9.55
C LYS A 44 25.22 -0.64 9.46
N ILE A 45 25.36 0.27 10.42
CA ILE A 45 24.69 1.57 10.46
C ILE A 45 25.78 2.62 10.33
N CYS A 46 25.54 3.67 9.52
CA CYS A 46 26.49 4.77 9.42
C CYS A 46 26.76 5.39 10.80
N GLU A 47 28.01 5.80 11.02
CA GLU A 47 28.50 6.18 12.34
C GLU A 47 27.70 7.34 12.97
N ARG A 48 27.31 8.32 12.14
CA ARG A 48 26.50 9.45 12.57
C ARG A 48 25.13 9.04 13.13
N TRP A 49 24.49 8.00 12.59
CA TRP A 49 23.18 7.53 13.07
C TRP A 49 23.29 6.60 14.28
N LEU A 50 24.44 5.96 14.48
CA LEU A 50 24.63 4.94 15.52
C LEU A 50 24.30 5.49 16.91
N ASN A 51 24.74 6.72 17.17
CA ASN A 51 24.64 7.39 18.47
C ASN A 51 23.92 8.74 18.41
N SER A 52 23.32 9.12 17.28
CA SER A 52 22.54 10.36 17.16
C SER A 52 21.21 10.12 16.45
N TYR A 53 20.11 10.20 17.21
CA TYR A 53 18.77 10.22 16.64
C TYR A 53 18.53 11.49 15.84
N ASP A 54 19.07 12.63 16.30
CA ASP A 54 18.92 13.90 15.59
C ASP A 54 19.58 13.85 14.20
N ALA A 55 20.76 13.26 14.09
CA ALA A 55 21.45 13.11 12.81
C ALA A 55 20.69 12.18 11.84
N PHE A 56 19.95 11.20 12.36
CA PHE A 56 19.07 10.35 11.56
C PHE A 56 17.87 11.14 11.01
N VAL A 57 17.24 11.98 11.85
CA VAL A 57 16.10 12.81 11.41
C VAL A 57 16.55 13.89 10.42
N GLU A 58 17.75 14.46 10.59
CA GLU A 58 18.33 15.43 9.65
C GLU A 58 18.51 14.84 8.24
N ASP A 59 18.91 13.57 8.13
CA ASP A 59 19.12 12.92 6.83
C ASP A 59 17.83 12.34 6.23
N MET A 60 17.01 11.69 7.06
CA MET A 60 15.84 10.94 6.60
C MET A 60 14.54 11.74 6.64
N GLY A 61 14.52 12.86 7.36
CA GLY A 61 13.28 13.57 7.72
C GLY A 61 12.38 12.77 8.67
N GLU A 62 11.23 13.35 8.99
CA GLU A 62 10.19 12.65 9.74
C GLU A 62 9.56 11.55 8.90
N ARG A 63 9.31 10.39 9.53
CA ARG A 63 8.65 9.25 8.89
C ARG A 63 7.24 9.64 8.43
N PRO A 64 6.95 9.59 7.12
CA PRO A 64 5.58 9.76 6.62
C PRO A 64 4.65 8.66 7.11
N GLN A 65 3.37 8.98 7.31
CA GLN A 65 2.37 8.02 7.76
C GLN A 65 2.26 6.82 6.79
N GLY A 66 2.17 5.61 7.34
CA GLY A 66 2.02 4.37 6.55
C GLY A 66 3.33 3.78 6.01
N THR A 67 4.44 4.51 6.08
CA THR A 67 5.73 4.03 5.54
C THR A 67 6.57 3.28 6.57
N THR A 68 7.61 2.57 6.15
CA THR A 68 8.64 1.92 6.98
C THR A 68 10.03 2.27 6.44
N LEU A 69 11.06 2.11 7.27
CA LEU A 69 12.45 2.31 6.83
C LEU A 69 12.89 1.09 6.02
N ASP A 70 13.30 1.33 4.78
CA ASP A 70 13.76 0.33 3.82
C ASP A 70 15.18 0.65 3.35
N ARG A 71 15.92 -0.38 2.92
CA ARG A 71 17.22 -0.21 2.27
C ARG A 71 17.06 -0.39 0.76
N ILE A 72 17.63 0.53 -0.03
CA ILE A 72 17.52 0.51 -1.50
C ILE A 72 18.24 -0.73 -2.04
N ASP A 73 19.49 -0.94 -1.65
CA ASP A 73 20.22 -2.19 -1.78
C ASP A 73 20.07 -3.01 -0.48
N PRO A 74 19.38 -4.17 -0.50
CA PRO A 74 19.22 -5.05 0.65
C PRO A 74 20.54 -5.60 1.23
N ASN A 75 21.62 -5.57 0.44
CA ASN A 75 22.95 -6.00 0.85
C ASN A 75 23.79 -4.87 1.44
N GLY A 76 23.46 -3.60 1.15
CA GLY A 76 24.18 -2.43 1.66
C GLY A 76 23.82 -2.01 3.08
N ASP A 77 24.54 -1.03 3.62
CA ASP A 77 24.41 -0.55 5.00
C ASP A 77 23.21 0.39 5.22
N TYR A 78 22.90 0.70 6.49
CA TYR A 78 21.97 1.78 6.82
C TYR A 78 22.68 3.13 6.79
N GLU A 79 22.48 3.86 5.70
CA GLU A 79 23.04 5.19 5.46
C GLU A 79 22.09 6.04 4.61
N PRO A 80 22.23 7.37 4.59
CA PRO A 80 21.31 8.26 3.87
C PRO A 80 21.14 7.89 2.40
N ALA A 81 22.23 7.51 1.74
CA ALA A 81 22.24 7.14 0.32
C ALA A 81 21.55 5.80 0.04
N ASN A 82 21.49 4.90 1.03
CA ASN A 82 20.94 3.56 0.87
C ASN A 82 19.61 3.36 1.63
N CYS A 83 19.04 4.41 2.22
CA CYS A 83 17.82 4.30 3.02
C CYS A 83 16.72 5.19 2.47
N ARG A 84 15.47 4.71 2.57
CA ARG A 84 14.28 5.46 2.15
C ARG A 84 13.07 5.09 2.99
N TRP A 85 12.09 5.99 3.03
CA TRP A 85 10.75 5.68 3.54
C TRP A 85 9.93 5.03 2.44
N VAL A 86 9.36 3.86 2.74
CA VAL A 86 8.65 3.05 1.75
C VAL A 86 7.30 2.66 2.33
N ASP A 87 6.22 2.83 1.56
CA ASP A 87 4.91 2.31 1.98
C ASP A 87 4.99 0.79 2.11
N TRP A 88 4.26 0.22 3.06
CA TRP A 88 4.24 -1.23 3.26
C TRP A 88 3.84 -1.99 1.98
N ARG A 89 3.06 -1.37 1.08
CA ARG A 89 2.70 -1.92 -0.24
C ARG A 89 3.88 -2.01 -1.20
N THR A 90 4.79 -1.03 -1.14
CA THR A 90 5.98 -1.01 -1.98
C THR A 90 7.03 -2.00 -1.48
N GLN A 91 7.09 -2.32 -0.18
CA GLN A 91 7.93 -3.44 0.33
C GLN A 91 7.41 -4.82 -0.12
N GLU A 92 6.11 -5.00 -0.32
CA GLU A 92 5.55 -6.24 -0.89
C GLU A 92 5.90 -6.38 -2.38
N ASN A 93 5.94 -5.26 -3.11
CA ASN A 93 6.27 -5.20 -4.55
C ASN A 93 7.78 -5.21 -4.88
N ASN A 94 8.66 -5.02 -3.89
CA ASN A 94 10.12 -4.98 -4.07
C ASN A 94 10.84 -6.30 -3.76
N LYS A 95 10.11 -7.41 -3.53
CA LYS A 95 10.72 -8.73 -3.59
C LYS A 95 11.06 -9.00 -5.05
N GLU A 96 12.34 -9.05 -5.39
CA GLU A 96 12.94 -9.20 -6.72
C GLU A 96 12.42 -10.38 -7.58
N ASP A 97 11.49 -11.18 -7.05
CA ASP A 97 10.89 -12.37 -7.68
C ASP A 97 9.47 -12.14 -8.24
N LEU A 98 9.02 -10.88 -8.32
CA LEU A 98 7.69 -10.59 -8.86
C LEU A 98 7.73 -10.53 -10.38
N THR A 99 7.23 -11.58 -11.02
CA THR A 99 6.97 -11.66 -12.46
C THR A 99 6.31 -10.38 -12.96
N LYS A 100 7.05 -9.65 -13.79
CA LYS A 100 6.55 -8.48 -14.53
C LYS A 100 5.80 -8.96 -15.76
N ILE A 101 4.63 -8.39 -15.99
CA ILE A 101 3.75 -8.75 -17.08
C ILE A 101 3.56 -7.51 -17.95
N GLU A 102 3.87 -7.65 -19.23
CA GLU A 102 3.62 -6.62 -20.23
C GLU A 102 2.19 -6.77 -20.79
N TYR A 103 1.47 -5.65 -20.88
CA TYR A 103 0.19 -5.57 -21.57
C TYR A 103 -0.03 -4.16 -22.10
N ASN A 104 -0.41 -4.07 -23.38
CA ASN A 104 -0.71 -2.79 -24.06
C ASN A 104 0.40 -1.73 -23.95
N GLY A 105 1.67 -2.15 -23.97
CA GLY A 105 2.85 -1.27 -23.89
C GLY A 105 3.22 -0.83 -22.47
N GLU A 106 2.52 -1.30 -21.44
CA GLU A 106 2.84 -1.05 -20.04
C GLU A 106 3.35 -2.34 -19.38
N ILE A 107 4.33 -2.20 -18.47
CA ILE A 107 4.93 -3.33 -17.75
C ILE A 107 4.70 -3.12 -16.26
N HIS A 108 3.96 -4.05 -15.65
CA HIS A 108 3.60 -4.00 -14.24
C HIS A 108 3.67 -5.38 -13.58
N THR A 109 3.81 -5.41 -12.25
CA THR A 109 3.65 -6.65 -11.47
C THR A 109 2.18 -7.08 -11.40
N ILE A 110 1.91 -8.33 -10.97
CA ILE A 110 0.52 -8.80 -10.76
C ILE A 110 -0.23 -7.89 -9.78
N GLY A 111 0.43 -7.44 -8.72
CA GLY A 111 -0.16 -6.56 -7.71
C GLY A 111 -0.50 -5.16 -8.26
N GLU A 112 0.40 -4.60 -9.08
CA GLU A 112 0.17 -3.32 -9.76
C GLU A 112 -0.96 -3.41 -10.77
N TRP A 113 -0.98 -4.44 -11.61
CA TRP A 113 -2.09 -4.70 -12.52
C TRP A 113 -3.41 -4.87 -11.76
N ALA A 114 -3.40 -5.61 -10.65
CA ALA A 114 -4.59 -5.76 -9.81
C ALA A 114 -5.07 -4.42 -9.22
N TYR A 115 -4.16 -3.52 -8.86
CA TYR A 115 -4.51 -2.18 -8.39
C TYR A 115 -5.11 -1.32 -9.52
N ILE A 116 -4.47 -1.30 -10.69
CA ILE A 116 -4.95 -0.58 -11.89
C ILE A 116 -6.34 -1.08 -12.30
N LEU A 117 -6.56 -2.40 -12.26
CA LEU A 117 -7.84 -3.04 -12.57
C LEU A 117 -8.88 -2.91 -11.44
N GLY A 118 -8.53 -2.35 -10.29
CA GLY A 118 -9.44 -2.17 -9.14
C GLY A 118 -9.87 -3.49 -8.49
N LEU A 119 -9.00 -4.51 -8.51
CA LEU A 119 -9.27 -5.82 -7.94
C LEU A 119 -9.27 -5.77 -6.40
N ASN A 120 -10.22 -6.49 -5.80
CA ASN A 120 -10.23 -6.74 -4.37
C ASN A 120 -9.24 -7.83 -3.97
N LYS A 121 -8.97 -7.97 -2.67
CA LYS A 121 -8.03 -8.96 -2.13
C LYS A 121 -8.30 -10.40 -2.62
N ARG A 122 -9.56 -10.80 -2.75
CA ARG A 122 -9.93 -12.15 -3.24
C ARG A 122 -9.57 -12.32 -4.72
N GLN A 123 -9.78 -11.30 -5.55
CA GLN A 123 -9.41 -11.32 -6.96
C GLN A 123 -7.89 -11.33 -7.14
N LEU A 124 -7.15 -10.53 -6.36
CA LEU A 124 -5.69 -10.53 -6.34
C LEU A 124 -5.12 -11.90 -5.98
N GLN A 125 -5.65 -12.56 -4.95
CA GLN A 125 -5.22 -13.90 -4.55
C GLN A 125 -5.46 -14.94 -5.64
N ARG A 126 -6.56 -14.83 -6.40
CA ARG A 126 -6.80 -15.71 -7.56
C ARG A 126 -5.83 -15.46 -8.70
N ALA A 127 -5.45 -14.20 -8.96
CA ALA A 127 -4.45 -13.86 -9.97
C ALA A 127 -3.08 -14.47 -9.60
N TYR A 128 -2.65 -14.34 -8.34
CA TYR A 128 -1.44 -15.01 -7.85
C TYR A 128 -1.52 -16.53 -7.95
N LYS A 129 -2.67 -17.13 -7.60
CA LYS A 129 -2.88 -18.58 -7.73
C LYS A 129 -2.72 -19.05 -9.18
N ARG A 130 -3.26 -18.30 -10.15
CA ARG A 130 -3.13 -18.62 -11.58
C ARG A 130 -1.68 -18.60 -12.05
N HIS A 131 -0.94 -17.59 -11.63
CA HIS A 131 0.48 -17.51 -11.93
C HIS A 131 1.28 -18.65 -11.29
N ALA A 132 1.07 -18.93 -10.00
CA ALA A 132 1.88 -19.88 -9.24
C ALA A 132 1.50 -21.35 -9.46
N GLU A 133 0.21 -21.69 -9.55
CA GLU A 133 -0.29 -23.08 -9.60
C GLU A 133 -0.61 -23.53 -11.02
N TYR A 134 -1.16 -22.65 -11.86
CA TYR A 134 -1.54 -22.97 -13.23
C TYR A 134 -0.49 -22.53 -14.27
N GLY A 135 0.58 -21.87 -13.82
CA GLY A 135 1.70 -21.46 -14.69
C GLY A 135 1.33 -20.39 -15.72
N CYS A 136 0.23 -19.65 -15.50
CA CYS A 136 -0.18 -18.55 -16.37
C CYS A 136 0.88 -17.44 -16.37
N LYS A 137 1.28 -16.97 -17.55
CA LYS A 137 2.35 -15.96 -17.71
C LYS A 137 1.88 -14.70 -18.41
N THR A 138 0.82 -14.76 -19.20
CA THR A 138 0.31 -13.59 -19.90
C THR A 138 -0.71 -12.83 -19.06
N PHE A 139 -0.86 -11.54 -19.34
CA PHE A 139 -1.87 -10.71 -18.70
C PHE A 139 -3.28 -11.29 -18.85
N ASP A 140 -3.61 -11.78 -20.05
CA ASP A 140 -4.94 -12.30 -20.33
C ASP A 140 -5.24 -13.62 -19.61
N GLU A 141 -4.26 -14.52 -19.52
CA GLU A 141 -4.38 -15.77 -18.75
C GLU A 141 -4.57 -15.48 -17.25
N ILE A 142 -3.81 -14.51 -16.73
CA ILE A 142 -3.84 -14.17 -15.31
C ILE A 142 -5.13 -13.43 -14.96
N PHE A 143 -5.52 -12.43 -15.76
CA PHE A 143 -6.58 -11.46 -15.43
C PHE A 143 -7.90 -11.61 -16.20
N PHE A 144 -7.91 -12.17 -17.42
CA PHE A 144 -9.05 -12.08 -18.35
C PHE A 144 -9.83 -13.37 -18.63
N ASP A 145 -9.40 -14.53 -18.12
CA ASP A 145 -10.21 -15.74 -18.30
C ASP A 145 -11.44 -15.76 -17.36
N GLY A 146 -12.53 -15.13 -17.84
CA GLY A 146 -13.93 -15.21 -17.41
C GLY A 146 -14.32 -14.75 -16.01
N HIS A 147 -13.42 -14.66 -15.03
CA HIS A 147 -13.80 -14.75 -13.60
C HIS A 147 -13.11 -13.77 -12.63
N LEU A 148 -12.30 -12.82 -13.10
CA LEU A 148 -11.68 -11.81 -12.22
C LEU A 148 -12.23 -10.42 -12.41
N VAL A 149 -12.52 -10.01 -13.63
CA VAL A 149 -13.21 -8.75 -13.90
C VAL A 149 -14.66 -9.09 -14.20
N THR A 150 -15.54 -9.07 -13.20
CA THR A 150 -16.96 -8.91 -13.53
C THR A 150 -17.06 -7.53 -14.17
N LYS A 151 -17.15 -7.49 -15.51
CA LYS A 151 -17.48 -6.27 -16.27
C LYS A 151 -18.56 -5.51 -15.51
N ARG A 152 -18.18 -4.41 -14.86
CA ARG A 152 -19.09 -3.30 -14.57
C ARG A 152 -18.76 -2.11 -15.44
N VAL A 153 -18.38 -2.37 -16.69
CA VAL A 153 -18.86 -1.50 -17.76
C VAL A 153 -20.10 -2.21 -18.29
N SER A 154 -21.27 -1.76 -17.86
CA SER A 154 -22.49 -2.22 -18.52
C SER A 154 -22.45 -1.63 -19.93
N GLU A 155 -22.25 -2.48 -20.94
CA GLU A 155 -22.53 -2.13 -22.35
C GLU A 155 -23.99 -1.72 -22.55
N ARG A 156 -24.86 -2.00 -21.57
CA ARG A 156 -26.20 -1.43 -21.50
C ARG A 156 -26.08 0.08 -21.29
N GLN A 157 -26.50 0.85 -22.31
CA GLN A 157 -26.85 2.26 -22.21
C GLN A 157 -28.07 2.42 -21.29
N ASN A 158 -27.88 2.15 -20.00
CA ASN A 158 -28.92 2.26 -19.01
C ASN A 158 -29.34 3.73 -18.92
N LYS A 159 -30.65 3.97 -18.90
CA LYS A 159 -31.25 5.29 -18.72
C LYS A 159 -32.20 5.22 -17.53
N CYS A 160 -31.99 6.09 -16.54
CA CYS A 160 -32.83 6.06 -15.35
C CYS A 160 -34.27 6.43 -15.72
N LYS A 161 -35.25 5.58 -15.38
CA LYS A 161 -36.67 5.85 -15.63
C LYS A 161 -37.22 7.07 -14.89
N VAL A 162 -36.52 7.56 -13.85
CA VAL A 162 -36.96 8.69 -13.02
C VAL A 162 -36.31 10.00 -13.44
N CYS A 163 -34.97 10.05 -13.49
CA CYS A 163 -34.24 11.28 -13.83
C CYS A 163 -33.62 11.30 -15.22
N GLY A 164 -33.80 10.24 -16.02
CA GLY A 164 -33.27 10.16 -17.38
C GLY A 164 -31.74 10.06 -17.49
N THR A 165 -30.99 10.13 -16.38
CA THR A 165 -29.52 10.08 -16.42
C THR A 165 -29.03 8.75 -16.95
N SER A 166 -28.02 8.78 -17.81
CA SER A 166 -27.19 7.63 -18.20
C SER A 166 -25.82 7.63 -17.52
N LYS A 167 -25.51 8.67 -16.75
CA LYS A 167 -24.18 8.92 -16.14
C LYS A 167 -24.00 8.27 -14.76
N SER A 168 -24.86 7.33 -14.38
CA SER A 168 -24.78 6.71 -13.04
C SER A 168 -23.74 5.60 -13.01
N CYS A 169 -22.78 5.68 -12.08
CA CYS A 169 -21.77 4.61 -11.89
C CYS A 169 -22.36 3.36 -11.20
N LYS A 170 -23.56 3.44 -10.62
CA LYS A 170 -24.26 2.34 -9.96
C LYS A 170 -25.74 2.30 -10.35
N TRP A 171 -26.22 1.14 -10.77
CA TRP A 171 -27.59 0.93 -11.22
C TRP A 171 -28.32 -0.08 -10.34
N ARG A 172 -29.62 0.13 -10.12
CA ARG A 172 -30.52 -0.69 -9.29
C ARG A 172 -31.70 -1.17 -10.13
N LYS A 173 -32.46 -2.15 -9.62
CA LYS A 173 -33.64 -2.73 -10.31
C LYS A 173 -33.30 -3.11 -11.77
N ASN A 174 -32.28 -3.94 -11.94
CA ASN A 174 -31.82 -4.49 -13.22
C ASN A 174 -31.45 -3.43 -14.29
N GLY A 175 -30.93 -2.26 -13.89
CA GLY A 175 -30.49 -1.22 -14.82
C GLY A 175 -31.50 -0.10 -15.07
N THR A 176 -32.69 -0.17 -14.46
CA THR A 176 -33.77 0.80 -14.73
C THR A 176 -33.72 2.06 -13.86
N LEU A 177 -33.01 2.03 -12.72
CA LEU A 177 -32.89 3.17 -11.81
C LEU A 177 -31.44 3.48 -11.47
N CYS A 178 -31.08 4.77 -11.49
CA CYS A 178 -29.81 5.22 -10.94
C CYS A 178 -29.83 5.07 -9.40
N ASN A 179 -28.65 4.96 -8.80
CA ASN A 179 -28.53 4.76 -7.35
C ASN A 179 -29.20 5.89 -6.53
N THR A 180 -29.13 7.13 -7.01
CA THR A 180 -29.73 8.30 -6.36
C THR A 180 -31.25 8.24 -6.34
N CYS A 181 -31.89 7.97 -7.50
CA CYS A 181 -33.34 7.87 -7.59
C CYS A 181 -33.88 6.67 -6.81
N TYR A 182 -33.18 5.53 -6.84
CA TYR A 182 -33.55 4.37 -6.04
C TYR A 182 -33.64 4.70 -4.54
N HIS A 183 -32.63 5.38 -3.98
CA HIS A 183 -32.65 5.75 -2.56
C HIS A 183 -33.65 6.88 -2.24
N ARG A 184 -33.96 7.77 -3.19
CA ARG A 184 -35.02 8.78 -3.03
C ARG A 184 -36.39 8.11 -2.87
N GLU A 185 -36.72 7.18 -3.77
CA GLU A 185 -37.97 6.39 -3.72
C GLU A 185 -38.04 5.51 -2.46
N TYR A 186 -36.94 4.82 -2.14
CA TYR A 186 -36.87 3.96 -0.94
C TYR A 186 -37.05 4.75 0.36
N ARG A 187 -36.47 5.95 0.46
CA ARG A 187 -36.67 6.84 1.62
C ARG A 187 -38.09 7.39 1.69
N ALA A 188 -38.72 7.68 0.56
CA ALA A 188 -40.13 8.10 0.50
C ALA A 188 -41.07 6.96 0.95
N LEU A 189 -40.81 5.73 0.54
CA LEU A 189 -41.55 4.54 0.97
C LEU A 189 -41.42 4.27 2.48
N ILE A 190 -40.22 4.46 3.05
CA ILE A 190 -40.01 4.31 4.51
C ILE A 190 -40.75 5.40 5.29
N LYS A 191 -40.76 6.65 4.80
CA LYS A 191 -41.48 7.76 5.46
C LYS A 191 -43.00 7.59 5.46
N ARG A 192 -43.57 6.89 4.47
CA ARG A 192 -45.02 6.59 4.39
C ARG A 192 -45.47 5.40 5.26
N ARG A 193 -44.51 4.66 5.83
CA ARG A 193 -44.74 3.49 6.72
C ARG A 193 -44.54 3.81 8.20
N ARG A 194 -44.24 5.07 8.53
CA ARG A 194 -44.23 5.64 9.87
C ARG A 194 -45.42 6.57 9.98
#